data_AF-E9H0Y5-F1
#
_entry.id   AF-E9H0Y5-F1
#
_cell.length_a   1.000
_cell.length_b   1.000
_cell.length_c   1.000
_cell.angle_alpha   90.00
_cell.angle_beta   90.00
_cell.angle_gamma   90.00
#
_symmetry.space_group_name_H-M   'P 1'
#
loop_
_entity.id
_entity.type
_entity.pdbx_description
1 polymer ?
#
loop_
_entity_poly.entity_id
_entity_poly.type
_entity_poly.pdbx_seq_one_letter_code
_entity_poly.pdbx_strand_id
1 'polypeptide(L)'
;MADNEQKAAQLIAEAEKKLNSGKSFFGSLFGGGSSKVDEAIECYQRAANLYKMAKKWSQAGQAFCEAAALHLKAAGRHDAATNYIDAGNCYKKSE
;
A
#
# COMPACT_ATOMS: atom_id res chain seq x y z
N MET A 1 3.86 -21.34 -4.36
CA MET A 1 4.38 -20.12 -3.71
C MET A 1 4.57 -18.94 -4.69
N ALA A 2 4.41 -19.13 -6.00
CA ALA A 2 4.36 -18.02 -6.97
C ALA A 2 3.02 -17.26 -6.94
N ASP A 3 1.95 -17.93 -6.49
CA ASP A 3 0.59 -17.38 -6.49
C ASP A 3 0.43 -16.17 -5.54
N ASN A 4 1.17 -16.15 -4.44
CA ASN A 4 1.10 -15.07 -3.46
C ASN A 4 1.77 -13.80 -3.99
N GLU A 5 2.91 -13.93 -4.68
CA GLU A 5 3.61 -12.81 -5.31
C GLU A 5 2.77 -12.19 -6.44
N GLN A 6 2.18 -13.04 -7.29
CA GLN A 6 1.28 -12.56 -8.36
C GLN A 6 0.02 -11.89 -7.80
N LYS A 7 -0.61 -12.46 -6.76
CA LYS A 7 -1.75 -11.82 -6.09
C LYS A 7 -1.36 -10.50 -5.44
N ALA A 8 -0.19 -10.42 -4.83
CA ALA A 8 0.32 -9.19 -4.24
C ALA A 8 0.56 -8.10 -5.30
N ALA A 9 1.18 -8.46 -6.43
CA ALA A 9 1.38 -7.55 -7.55
C ALA A 9 0.06 -7.06 -8.15
N GLN A 10 -0.95 -7.94 -8.26
CA GLN A 10 -2.30 -7.55 -8.72
C GLN A 10 -2.96 -6.57 -7.76
N LEU A 11 -2.86 -6.79 -6.45
CA LEU A 11 -3.41 -5.88 -5.45
C LEU A 11 -2.74 -4.51 -5.47
N ILE A 12 -1.41 -4.46 -5.67
CA ILE A 12 -0.69 -3.18 -5.85
C ILE A 12 -1.17 -2.47 -7.11
N ALA A 13 -1.25 -3.17 -8.24
CA ALA A 13 -1.74 -2.58 -9.49
C ALA A 13 -3.19 -2.06 -9.36
N GLU A 14 -4.04 -2.77 -8.61
CA GLU A 14 -5.40 -2.32 -8.31
C GLU A 14 -5.38 -1.07 -7.43
N ALA A 15 -4.54 -1.03 -6.39
CA ALA A 15 -4.38 0.13 -5.52
C ALA A 15 -3.92 1.37 -6.29
N GLU A 16 -2.89 1.23 -7.13
CA GLU A 16 -2.39 2.29 -8.01
C GLU A 16 -3.47 2.80 -8.97
N LYS A 17 -4.23 1.88 -9.58
CA LYS A 17 -5.34 2.24 -10.47
C LYS A 17 -6.42 3.00 -9.71
N LYS A 18 -6.77 2.61 -8.49
CA LYS A 18 -7.75 3.32 -7.65
C LYS A 18 -7.28 4.72 -7.29
N LEU A 19 -5.99 4.89 -6.97
CA LEU A 19 -5.39 6.20 -6.70
C LEU A 19 -5.35 7.09 -7.95
N ASN A 20 -5.03 6.52 -9.12
CA ASN A 20 -4.88 7.28 -10.36
C ASN A 20 -6.21 7.58 -11.07
N SER A 21 -7.25 6.78 -10.81
CA SER A 21 -8.62 6.99 -11.32
C SER A 21 -9.27 8.29 -10.81
N GLY A 22 -8.66 8.99 -9.84
CA GLY A 22 -9.05 10.32 -9.41
C GLY A 22 -8.46 11.48 -10.25
N LYS A 23 -7.50 11.20 -11.14
CA LYS A 23 -6.68 12.22 -11.83
C LYS A 23 -7.11 12.55 -13.27
N SER A 24 -8.07 11.81 -13.84
CA SER A 24 -8.57 12.05 -15.20
C SER A 24 -9.48 13.28 -15.28
N PHE A 25 -8.84 14.43 -15.48
CA PHE A 25 -9.28 15.57 -16.31
C PHE A 25 -10.54 16.40 -15.94
N PHE A 26 -11.38 16.03 -14.98
CA PHE A 26 -12.50 16.90 -14.54
C PHE A 26 -12.62 17.09 -13.01
N GLY A 27 -11.74 16.47 -12.21
CA GLY A 27 -11.87 16.41 -10.75
C GLY A 27 -11.42 17.66 -9.96
N SER A 28 -11.20 18.80 -10.60
CA SER A 28 -10.51 19.97 -10.04
C SER A 28 -11.27 20.75 -8.95
N LEU A 29 -12.29 20.19 -8.27
CA LEU A 29 -13.08 21.01 -7.33
C LEU A 29 -13.79 20.33 -6.14
N PHE A 30 -13.93 19.00 -6.03
CA PHE A 30 -14.85 18.47 -4.99
C PHE A 30 -14.42 17.13 -4.34
N GLY A 31 -13.78 17.24 -3.17
CA GLY A 31 -14.28 16.62 -1.93
C GLY A 31 -14.51 15.11 -1.80
N GLY A 32 -13.98 14.22 -2.65
CA GLY A 32 -14.27 12.76 -2.59
C GLY A 32 -13.07 11.81 -2.48
N GLY A 33 -11.87 12.30 -2.14
CA GLY A 33 -10.61 11.55 -2.27
C GLY A 33 -10.29 10.53 -1.17
N SER A 34 -10.79 10.70 0.05
CA SER A 34 -10.32 9.89 1.20
C SER A 34 -10.66 8.41 1.09
N SER A 35 -11.89 8.05 0.69
CA SER A 35 -12.30 6.64 0.63
C SER A 35 -11.50 5.82 -0.38
N LYS A 36 -11.07 6.43 -1.50
CA LYS A 36 -10.22 5.75 -2.49
C LYS A 36 -8.80 5.54 -1.99
N VAL A 37 -8.30 6.45 -1.16
CA VAL A 37 -6.99 6.35 -0.53
C VAL A 37 -7.01 5.24 0.52
N ASP A 38 -8.06 5.18 1.35
CA ASP A 38 -8.24 4.12 2.35
C ASP A 38 -8.36 2.72 1.73
N GLU A 39 -9.13 2.58 0.64
CA GLU A 39 -9.20 1.31 -0.10
C GLU A 39 -7.85 0.91 -0.72
N ALA A 40 -7.09 1.87 -1.26
CA ALA A 40 -5.77 1.61 -1.82
C ALA A 40 -4.79 1.16 -0.73
N ILE A 41 -4.82 1.81 0.43
CA ILE A 41 -4.03 1.45 1.61
C ILE A 41 -4.30 -0.01 2.01
N GLU A 42 -5.57 -0.42 2.12
CA GLU A 42 -5.89 -1.81 2.45
C GLU A 42 -5.33 -2.80 1.42
N CYS A 43 -5.41 -2.46 0.12
CA CYS A 43 -4.84 -3.28 -0.94
C CYS A 43 -3.31 -3.43 -0.79
N TYR A 44 -2.59 -2.34 -0.49
CA TYR A 44 -1.15 -2.38 -0.22
C TYR A 44 -0.80 -3.21 1.01
N GLN A 45 -1.54 -3.08 2.12
CA GLN A 45 -1.31 -3.87 3.33
C GLN A 45 -1.56 -5.37 3.09
N ARG A 46 -2.61 -5.73 2.34
CA ARG A 46 -2.88 -7.12 1.94
C ARG A 46 -1.76 -7.65 1.04
N ALA A 47 -1.31 -6.87 0.06
CA ALA A 47 -0.19 -7.22 -0.79
C ALA A 47 1.10 -7.45 0.03
N ALA A 48 1.38 -6.58 1.00
CA ALA A 48 2.53 -6.69 1.88
C ALA A 48 2.50 -7.99 2.71
N ASN A 49 1.34 -8.36 3.24
CA ASN A 49 1.16 -9.64 3.94
C ASN A 49 1.40 -10.86 3.03
N LEU A 50 0.94 -10.80 1.77
CA LEU A 50 1.22 -11.85 0.79
C LEU A 50 2.70 -11.94 0.44
N TYR A 51 3.40 -10.80 0.28
CA TYR A 51 4.86 -10.78 0.10
C TYR A 51 5.59 -11.36 1.32
N LYS A 52 5.12 -11.11 2.54
CA LYS A 52 5.65 -11.77 3.76
C LYS A 52 5.48 -13.29 3.70
N MET A 53 4.33 -13.79 3.24
CA MET A 53 4.10 -15.23 3.05
C MET A 53 4.99 -15.82 1.95
N ALA A 54 5.30 -15.04 0.92
CA ALA A 54 6.24 -15.42 -0.15
C ALA A 54 7.72 -15.30 0.25
N LYS A 55 8.03 -14.92 1.50
CA LYS A 55 9.38 -14.60 2.01
C LYS A 55 10.08 -13.47 1.24
N LYS A 56 9.31 -12.62 0.55
CA LYS A 56 9.78 -11.46 -0.20
C LYS A 56 9.79 -10.23 0.70
N TRP A 57 10.67 -10.24 1.69
CA TRP A 57 10.72 -9.21 2.72
C TRP A 57 11.00 -7.80 2.18
N SER A 58 11.83 -7.66 1.14
CA SER A 58 12.11 -6.37 0.49
C SER A 58 10.87 -5.76 -0.18
N GLN A 59 10.09 -6.58 -0.92
CA GLN A 59 8.86 -6.15 -1.59
C GLN A 59 7.75 -5.86 -0.57
N ALA A 60 7.65 -6.66 0.50
CA ALA A 60 6.73 -6.40 1.59
C ALA A 60 7.02 -5.05 2.27
N GLY A 61 8.29 -4.74 2.56
CA GLY A 61 8.70 -3.46 3.11
C GLY A 61 8.31 -2.29 2.22
N GLN A 62 8.50 -2.42 0.90
CA GLN A 62 8.14 -1.38 -0.06
C GLN A 62 6.62 -1.13 -0.07
N ALA A 63 5.82 -2.20 -0.08
CA ALA A 63 4.36 -2.09 -0.04
C ALA A 63 3.86 -1.42 1.26
N PHE A 64 4.46 -1.73 2.41
CA PHE A 64 4.15 -1.04 3.67
C PHE A 64 4.55 0.43 3.66
N CYS A 65 5.69 0.78 3.06
CA CYS A 65 6.11 2.18 2.90
C CYS A 65 5.11 2.98 2.06
N GLU A 66 4.60 2.40 0.96
CA GLU A 66 3.57 3.04 0.14
C GLU A 66 2.24 3.19 0.88
N ALA A 67 1.78 2.15 1.59
CA ALA A 67 0.60 2.22 2.45
C ALA A 67 0.74 3.32 3.52
N ALA A 68 1.90 3.42 4.16
CA ALA A 68 2.18 4.41 5.19
C ALA A 68 2.17 5.85 4.61
N ALA A 69 2.78 6.04 3.44
CA ALA A 69 2.79 7.33 2.75
C ALA A 69 1.38 7.80 2.38
N LEU A 70 0.50 6.86 2.01
CA LEU A 70 -0.92 7.13 1.75
C LEU A 70 -1.69 7.45 3.04
N HIS A 71 -1.46 6.71 4.13
CA HIS A 71 -2.05 7.02 5.44
C HIS A 71 -1.68 8.42 5.93
N LEU A 72 -0.44 8.87 5.71
CA LEU A 72 -0.03 10.24 6.03
C LEU A 72 -0.86 11.28 5.26
N LYS A 73 -1.17 11.00 3.98
CA LYS A 73 -2.03 11.87 3.15
C LYS A 73 -3.49 11.83 3.60
N ALA A 74 -3.96 10.70 4.12
CA ALA A 74 -5.30 10.52 4.69
C ALA A 74 -5.43 10.99 6.15
N ALA A 75 -4.41 11.66 6.70
CA ALA A 75 -4.31 12.12 8.09
C ALA A 75 -4.26 11.01 9.17
N GLY A 76 -4.09 9.74 8.77
CA GLY A 76 -3.90 8.58 9.66
C GLY A 76 -2.45 8.43 10.15
N ARG A 77 -1.95 9.39 10.94
CA ARG A 77 -0.54 9.42 11.38
C ARG A 77 -0.13 8.22 12.24
N HIS A 78 -1.05 7.73 13.08
CA HIS A 78 -0.79 6.56 13.93
C HIS A 78 -0.60 5.29 13.09
N ASP A 79 -1.49 5.05 12.12
CA ASP A 79 -1.40 3.89 11.25
C ASP A 79 -0.19 3.96 10.31
N ALA A 80 0.16 5.17 9.84
CA ALA A 80 1.38 5.37 9.07
C ALA A 80 2.64 4.99 9.88
N ALA A 81 2.72 5.39 11.14
CA ALA A 81 3.86 5.05 12.00
C ALA A 81 4.01 3.54 12.18
N THR A 82 2.91 2.83 12.46
CA THR A 82 2.89 1.37 12.58
C THR A 82 3.36 0.69 11.29
N ASN A 83 2.83 1.12 10.14
CA ASN A 83 3.22 0.58 8.84
C ASN A 83 4.71 0.83 8.52
N TYR A 84 5.26 1.99 8.86
CA TYR A 84 6.70 2.25 8.69
C TYR A 84 7.58 1.39 9.60
N ILE A 85 7.14 1.12 10.83
CA ILE A 85 7.85 0.21 11.74
C ILE A 85 7.84 -1.21 11.15
N ASP A 86 6.69 -1.67 10.66
CA ASP A 86 6.58 -2.98 10.01
C ASP A 86 7.42 -3.06 8.73
N ALA A 87 7.48 -1.99 7.93
CA ALA A 87 8.36 -1.90 6.78
C ALA A 87 9.84 -2.04 7.20
N GLY A 88 10.27 -1.29 8.22
CA GLY A 88 11.63 -1.37 8.76
C GLY A 88 11.98 -2.77 9.29
N ASN A 89 11.05 -3.43 9.98
CA ASN A 89 11.21 -4.81 10.42
C ASN A 89 11.31 -5.79 9.25
N CYS A 90 10.55 -5.56 8.16
CA CYS A 90 10.64 -6.36 6.95
C CYS A 90 12.01 -6.19 6.26
N TYR A 91 12.51 -4.96 6.11
CA TYR A 91 13.82 -4.72 5.53
C TYR A 91 14.96 -5.34 6.35
N LYS A 92 14.90 -5.23 7.68
CA LYS A 92 15.84 -5.91 8.59
C LYS A 92 15.87 -7.42 8.44
N LYS A 93 14.76 -8.03 7.99
CA LYS A 93 14.65 -9.47 7.76
C LYS A 93 14.95 -9.88 6.32
N SER A 94 15.07 -8.90 5.42
CA SER A 94 15.45 -9.11 4.03
C SER A 94 16.96 -9.17 3.83
N GLU A 95 17.72 -8.68 4.82
CA GLU A 95 19.16 -8.91 4.98
C GLU A 95 19.43 -10.18 5.78
#